data_AF-A0A1M6JP50-F1
#
_entry.id   AF-A0A1M6JP50-F1
#
_cell.length_a   1.000
_cell.length_b   1.000
_cell.length_c   1.000
_cell.angle_alpha   90.00
_cell.angle_beta   90.00
_cell.angle_gamma   90.00
#
_symmetry.space_group_name_H-M   'P 1'
#
loop_
_entity.id
_entity.type
_entity.pdbx_description
1 polymer ?
#
loop_
_entity_poly.entity_id
_entity_poly.type
_entity_poly.pdbx_seq_one_letter_code
_entity_poly.pdbx_strand_id
1 'polypeptide(L)'
;MGKFYKLLRWIIVGLIFTLGLNFLGILVKIIRYFVYGEINLKKILSINFDQFFSDIEFIIICLIIELLLGYLLYLLLKLIYFSWTLDDNKLFSEKSYKLLYLSGKVIIFISILFIGIEIFLDIKSIDQSFPLAEETSTYQFGYILGVLLKILYQWIPLLVLGTITLIFAELIEKGTTLKSDNDLTI
;
A
#
# COMPACT_ATOMS: atom_id res chain seq x y z
N MET A 1 14.70 22.13 6.99
CA MET A 1 13.97 21.42 5.90
C MET A 1 14.79 20.35 5.19
N GLY A 2 16.04 20.58 4.78
CA GLY A 2 16.80 19.61 3.96
C GLY A 2 16.99 18.19 4.53
N LYS A 3 17.10 18.02 5.86
CA LYS A 3 17.22 16.69 6.49
C LYS A 3 15.92 15.87 6.44
N PHE A 4 14.77 16.52 6.65
CA PHE A 4 13.46 15.86 6.63
C PHE A 4 13.12 15.33 5.24
N TYR A 5 13.41 16.11 4.21
CA TYR A 5 13.15 15.73 2.83
C TYR A 5 14.02 14.57 2.34
N LYS A 6 15.29 14.55 2.76
CA LYS A 6 16.17 13.40 2.54
C LYS A 6 15.63 12.14 3.21
N LEU A 7 15.14 12.24 4.45
CA LEU A 7 14.55 11.11 5.16
C LEU A 7 13.31 10.58 4.44
N LEU A 8 12.39 11.45 4.02
CA LEU A 8 11.18 11.07 3.28
C LEU A 8 11.51 10.34 1.97
N ARG A 9 12.51 10.81 1.22
CA ARG A 9 13.01 10.13 0.01
C ARG A 9 13.46 8.71 0.32
N TRP A 10 14.26 8.52 1.37
CA TRP A 10 14.74 7.20 1.75
C TRP A 10 13.62 6.26 2.21
N ILE A 11 12.61 6.79 2.91
CA ILE A 11 11.40 6.03 3.26
C ILE A 11 10.67 5.57 1.99
N ILE A 12 10.47 6.47 1.02
CA ILE A 12 9.82 6.11 -0.26
C ILE A 12 10.64 5.06 -1.03
N VAL A 13 11.96 5.20 -1.09
CA VAL A 13 12.85 4.21 -1.73
C VAL A 13 12.74 2.84 -1.04
N GLY A 14 12.75 2.82 0.30
CA GLY A 14 12.56 1.60 1.06
C GLY A 14 11.21 0.93 0.75
N LEU A 15 10.13 1.72 0.69
CA LEU A 15 8.80 1.22 0.33
C LEU A 15 8.71 0.70 -1.11
N ILE A 16 9.34 1.38 -2.08
CA ILE A 16 9.42 0.90 -3.46
C ILE A 16 10.12 -0.45 -3.49
N PHE A 17 11.23 -0.60 -2.75
CA PHE A 17 11.97 -1.84 -2.70
C PHE A 17 11.16 -2.98 -2.09
N THR A 18 10.54 -2.76 -0.91
CA THR A 18 9.73 -3.80 -0.24
C THR A 18 8.50 -4.19 -1.04
N LEU A 19 7.74 -3.21 -1.55
CA LEU A 19 6.58 -3.49 -2.40
C LEU A 19 6.98 -4.13 -3.74
N GLY A 20 8.12 -3.73 -4.29
CA GLY A 20 8.67 -4.31 -5.52
C GLY A 20 9.00 -5.79 -5.36
N LEU A 21 9.60 -6.18 -4.22
CA LEU A 21 9.83 -7.58 -3.89
C LEU A 21 8.51 -8.36 -3.73
N ASN A 22 7.52 -7.77 -3.07
CA ASN A 22 6.20 -8.40 -2.91
C ASN A 22 5.50 -8.61 -4.27
N PHE A 23 5.50 -7.58 -5.12
CA PHE A 23 4.97 -7.64 -6.49
C PHE A 23 5.65 -8.75 -7.29
N LEU A 24 6.99 -8.73 -7.38
CA LEU A 24 7.73 -9.78 -8.10
C LEU A 24 7.47 -11.18 -7.51
N GLY A 25 7.35 -11.29 -6.19
CA GLY A 25 7.03 -12.53 -5.51
C GLY A 25 5.68 -13.11 -5.94
N ILE A 26 4.64 -12.28 -6.03
CA ILE A 26 3.30 -12.69 -6.49
C ILE A 26 3.33 -13.01 -7.99
N LEU A 27 3.92 -12.13 -8.80
CA LEU A 27 4.07 -12.33 -10.25
C LEU A 27 4.72 -13.68 -10.59
N VAL A 28 5.85 -14.00 -9.95
CA VAL A 28 6.57 -15.27 -10.18
C VAL A 28 5.70 -16.46 -9.81
N LYS A 29 4.92 -16.38 -8.73
CA LYS A 29 4.02 -17.45 -8.32
C LYS A 29 2.86 -17.62 -9.30
N ILE A 30 2.28 -16.54 -9.81
CA ILE A 30 1.25 -16.58 -10.87
C ILE A 30 1.81 -17.23 -12.14
N ILE A 31 2.99 -16.80 -12.61
CA ILE A 31 3.64 -17.36 -13.81
C ILE A 31 3.91 -18.85 -13.64
N ARG A 32 4.47 -19.25 -12.50
CA ARG A 32 4.76 -20.67 -12.23
C ARG A 32 3.50 -21.53 -12.21
N TYR A 33 2.38 -21.01 -11.70
CA TYR A 33 1.11 -21.69 -11.78
C TYR A 33 0.69 -21.95 -13.23
N PHE A 34 0.72 -20.93 -14.10
CA PHE A 34 0.33 -21.09 -15.50
C PHE A 34 1.29 -21.95 -16.33
N VAL A 35 2.60 -21.88 -16.06
CA VAL A 35 3.62 -22.57 -16.87
C VAL A 35 3.79 -24.04 -16.44
N TYR A 36 3.82 -24.31 -15.13
CA TYR A 36 4.17 -25.64 -14.61
C TYR A 36 2.98 -26.38 -14.01
N GLY A 37 1.87 -25.71 -13.67
CA GLY A 37 0.76 -26.32 -12.93
C GLY A 37 1.12 -26.81 -11.52
N GLU A 38 2.35 -26.53 -11.06
CA GLU A 38 2.95 -27.13 -9.85
C GLU A 38 2.58 -26.43 -8.55
N ILE A 39 2.20 -25.15 -8.60
CA ILE A 39 1.87 -24.40 -7.39
C ILE A 39 0.42 -24.70 -7.04
N ASN A 40 0.22 -25.33 -5.87
CA ASN A 40 -1.08 -25.34 -5.21
C ASN A 40 -1.49 -23.87 -5.04
N LEU A 41 -2.50 -23.39 -5.78
CA LEU A 41 -2.93 -21.99 -5.86
C LEU A 41 -3.04 -21.34 -4.47
N LYS A 42 -3.47 -22.15 -3.52
CA LYS A 42 -3.57 -21.92 -2.08
C LYS A 42 -2.26 -21.51 -1.39
N LYS A 43 -1.10 -21.49 -2.06
CA LYS A 43 0.19 -21.02 -1.53
C LYS A 43 0.70 -19.74 -2.19
N ILE A 44 -0.01 -19.17 -3.16
CA ILE A 44 0.43 -17.96 -3.87
C ILE A 44 0.50 -16.77 -2.91
N LEU A 45 -0.52 -16.57 -2.08
CA LEU A 45 -0.56 -15.53 -1.06
C LEU A 45 -0.03 -15.99 0.31
N SER A 46 0.54 -17.21 0.40
CA SER A 46 0.97 -17.84 1.66
C SER A 46 -0.16 -18.06 2.67
N ILE A 47 -1.41 -18.18 2.21
CA ILE A 47 -2.60 -18.38 3.05
C ILE A 47 -3.28 -19.68 2.62
N ASN A 48 -3.36 -20.66 3.53
CA ASN A 48 -4.03 -21.93 3.27
C ASN A 48 -5.55 -21.69 3.17
N PHE A 49 -6.07 -21.68 1.94
CA PHE A 49 -7.51 -21.58 1.66
C PHE A 49 -8.02 -22.92 1.16
N ASP A 50 -8.51 -23.80 2.02
CA ASP A 50 -8.91 -25.10 1.51
C ASP A 50 -10.31 -25.16 0.89
N GLN A 51 -11.21 -24.18 1.12
CA GLN A 51 -12.65 -24.41 0.82
C GLN A 51 -13.52 -23.23 0.33
N PHE A 52 -13.03 -21.99 0.19
CA PHE A 52 -13.93 -20.83 -0.06
C PHE A 52 -13.98 -20.28 -1.49
N PHE A 53 -12.93 -20.48 -2.28
CA PHE A 53 -12.85 -19.93 -3.64
C PHE A 53 -12.51 -21.04 -4.63
N SER A 54 -13.12 -20.98 -5.80
CA SER A 54 -12.65 -21.73 -6.96
C SER A 54 -11.27 -21.23 -7.38
N ASP A 55 -10.54 -22.09 -8.09
CA ASP A 55 -9.21 -21.76 -8.62
C ASP A 55 -9.23 -20.50 -9.51
N ILE A 56 -10.30 -20.32 -10.29
CA ILE A 56 -10.50 -19.16 -11.16
C ILE A 56 -10.70 -17.88 -10.34
N GLU A 57 -11.56 -17.90 -9.32
CA GLU A 57 -11.78 -16.74 -8.44
C GLU A 57 -10.49 -16.34 -7.74
N PHE A 58 -9.70 -17.30 -7.29
CA PHE A 58 -8.43 -17.04 -6.65
C PHE A 58 -7.40 -16.39 -7.58
N ILE A 59 -7.31 -16.84 -8.84
CA ILE A 59 -6.48 -16.21 -9.86
C ILE A 59 -6.91 -14.76 -10.10
N ILE A 60 -8.21 -14.51 -10.19
CA ILE A 60 -8.76 -13.16 -10.37
C ILE A 60 -8.36 -12.26 -9.20
N ILE A 61 -8.51 -12.74 -7.95
CA ILE A 61 -8.09 -12.00 -6.75
C ILE A 61 -6.59 -11.68 -6.81
N CYS A 62 -5.75 -12.65 -7.16
CA CYS A 62 -4.31 -12.44 -7.27
C CYS A 62 -3.97 -11.39 -8.34
N LEU A 63 -4.63 -11.42 -9.50
CA LEU A 63 -4.43 -10.43 -10.55
C LEU A 63 -4.88 -9.02 -10.12
N ILE A 64 -5.98 -8.90 -9.37
CA ILE A 64 -6.44 -7.62 -8.82
C ILE A 64 -5.42 -7.07 -7.82
N ILE A 65 -4.95 -7.91 -6.88
CA ILE A 65 -3.90 -7.55 -5.91
C ILE A 65 -2.63 -7.08 -6.64
N GLU A 66 -2.22 -7.81 -7.68
CA GLU A 66 -1.03 -7.50 -8.46
C GLU A 66 -1.17 -6.16 -9.19
N LEU A 67 -2.33 -5.89 -9.80
CA LEU A 67 -2.62 -4.62 -10.48
C LEU A 67 -2.60 -3.45 -9.49
N LEU A 68 -3.19 -3.63 -8.30
CA LEU A 68 -3.17 -2.63 -7.23
C LEU A 68 -1.75 -2.36 -6.72
N LEU A 69 -0.94 -3.40 -6.51
CA LEU A 69 0.48 -3.25 -6.13
C LEU A 69 1.28 -2.54 -7.22
N GLY A 70 1.09 -2.92 -8.49
CA GLY A 70 1.75 -2.28 -9.62
C GLY A 70 1.39 -0.79 -9.73
N TYR A 71 0.12 -0.45 -9.52
CA TYR A 71 -0.31 0.96 -9.52
C TYR A 71 0.23 1.74 -8.32
N LEU A 72 0.30 1.12 -7.13
CA LEU A 72 0.92 1.72 -5.95
C LEU A 72 2.41 2.00 -6.19
N LEU A 73 3.15 1.04 -6.76
CA LEU A 73 4.55 1.21 -7.16
C LEU A 73 4.73 2.36 -8.14
N TYR A 74 3.87 2.45 -9.16
CA TYR A 74 3.86 3.56 -10.10
C TYR A 74 3.70 4.92 -9.40
N LEU A 75 2.78 5.04 -8.45
CA LEU A 75 2.59 6.27 -7.68
C LEU A 75 3.81 6.62 -6.82
N LEU A 76 4.42 5.64 -6.17
CA LEU A 76 5.64 5.86 -5.39
C LEU A 76 6.82 6.30 -6.26
N LEU A 77 6.97 5.72 -7.46
CA LEU A 77 7.95 6.15 -8.46
C LEU A 77 7.70 7.58 -8.94
N LYS A 78 6.42 7.96 -9.11
CA LYS A 78 6.06 9.33 -9.46
C LYS A 78 6.38 10.31 -8.33
N LEU A 79 6.15 9.93 -7.07
CA LEU A 79 6.48 10.74 -5.90
C LEU A 79 7.99 10.89 -5.68
N ILE A 80 8.79 9.83 -5.87
CA ILE A 80 10.25 9.94 -5.75
C ILE A 80 10.82 10.81 -6.88
N TYR A 81 10.31 10.65 -8.11
CA TYR A 81 10.72 11.48 -9.24
C TYR A 81 10.36 12.95 -9.01
N PHE A 82 9.12 13.24 -8.62
CA PHE A 82 8.68 14.57 -8.21
C PHE A 82 9.60 15.11 -7.12
N SER A 83 9.95 14.28 -6.15
CA SER A 83 10.85 14.68 -5.08
C SER A 83 12.24 15.09 -5.61
N TRP A 84 12.79 14.36 -6.58
CA TRP A 84 14.11 14.69 -7.15
C TRP A 84 14.12 15.92 -8.05
N THR A 85 12.99 16.21 -8.72
CA THR A 85 12.86 17.31 -9.70
C THR A 85 12.29 18.60 -9.11
N LEU A 86 12.13 18.68 -7.79
CA LEU A 86 11.67 19.89 -7.12
C LEU A 86 12.73 21.01 -7.17
N ASP A 87 12.53 21.94 -8.10
CA ASP A 87 13.07 23.30 -8.05
C ASP A 87 12.11 24.21 -7.25
N ASP A 88 12.66 25.07 -6.38
CA ASP A 88 11.86 25.95 -5.49
C ASP A 88 10.83 26.80 -6.25
N ASN A 89 11.15 27.25 -7.47
CA ASN A 89 10.26 28.08 -8.29
C ASN A 89 9.05 27.32 -8.88
N LYS A 90 9.10 25.98 -8.95
CA LYS A 90 8.04 25.13 -9.52
C LYS A 90 7.26 24.34 -8.46
N LEU A 91 7.71 24.40 -7.19
CA LEU A 91 7.09 23.70 -6.07
C LEU A 91 5.66 24.19 -5.84
N PHE A 92 5.48 25.52 -5.80
CA PHE A 92 4.17 26.17 -5.67
C PHE A 92 3.49 26.29 -7.03
N SER A 93 2.91 25.18 -7.51
CA SER A 93 2.06 25.19 -8.70
C SER A 93 0.83 24.30 -8.50
N GLU A 94 -0.25 24.62 -9.20
CA GLU A 94 -1.48 23.82 -9.20
C GLU A 94 -1.23 22.38 -9.69
N LYS A 95 -0.25 22.20 -10.59
CA LYS A 95 0.17 20.87 -11.08
C LYS A 95 0.79 20.05 -9.95
N SER A 96 1.67 20.65 -9.14
CA SER A 96 2.30 20.01 -7.98
C SER A 96 1.26 19.63 -6.93
N TYR A 97 0.32 20.53 -6.65
CA TYR A 97 -0.80 20.27 -5.76
C TYR A 97 -1.63 19.06 -6.22
N LYS A 98 -2.14 19.09 -7.45
CA LYS A 98 -2.99 18.02 -8.01
C LYS A 98 -2.29 16.66 -7.96
N LEU A 99 -0.99 16.63 -8.28
CA LEU A 99 -0.20 15.41 -8.23
C LEU A 99 -0.11 14.85 -6.81
N LEU A 100 0.27 15.66 -5.82
CA LEU A 100 0.40 15.21 -4.43
C LEU A 100 -0.94 14.84 -3.82
N TYR A 101 -1.96 15.66 -4.04
CA TYR A 101 -3.30 15.44 -3.51
C TYR A 101 -3.89 14.11 -4.00
N LEU A 102 -3.85 13.88 -5.31
CA LEU A 102 -4.38 12.65 -5.91
C LEU A 102 -3.53 11.44 -5.48
N SER A 103 -2.20 11.55 -5.49
CA SER A 103 -1.32 10.46 -5.07
C SER A 103 -1.54 10.09 -3.61
N GLY A 104 -1.63 11.07 -2.71
CA GLY A 104 -1.87 10.85 -1.28
C GLY A 104 -3.22 10.17 -1.02
N LYS A 105 -4.30 10.67 -1.64
CA LYS A 105 -5.64 10.04 -1.53
C LYS A 105 -5.63 8.59 -1.99
N VAL A 106 -5.04 8.33 -3.15
CA VAL A 106 -5.02 6.99 -3.75
C VAL A 106 -4.16 6.03 -2.93
N ILE A 107 -3.00 6.47 -2.44
CA ILE A 107 -2.16 5.65 -1.54
C ILE A 107 -2.95 5.24 -0.29
N ILE A 108 -3.66 6.19 0.35
CA ILE A 108 -4.50 5.88 1.53
C ILE A 108 -5.59 4.88 1.16
N PHE A 109 -6.33 5.14 0.06
CA PHE A 109 -7.43 4.29 -0.37
C PHE A 109 -6.96 2.85 -0.65
N ILE A 110 -5.88 2.69 -1.41
CA ILE A 110 -5.31 1.37 -1.73
C ILE A 110 -4.81 0.67 -0.45
N SER A 111 -4.20 1.40 0.48
CA SER A 111 -3.74 0.83 1.75
C SER A 111 -4.90 0.30 2.60
N ILE A 112 -5.99 1.06 2.71
CA ILE A 112 -7.22 0.62 3.41
C ILE A 112 -7.80 -0.62 2.73
N LEU A 113 -7.83 -0.63 1.40
CA LEU A 113 -8.33 -1.76 0.64
C LEU A 113 -7.49 -3.02 0.86
N PHE A 114 -6.15 -2.91 0.88
CA PHE A 114 -5.28 -4.04 1.22
C PHE A 114 -5.48 -4.55 2.64
N ILE A 115 -5.61 -3.65 3.62
CA ILE A 115 -5.94 -4.03 5.01
C ILE A 115 -7.25 -4.81 5.03
N GLY A 116 -8.29 -4.34 4.32
CA GLY A 116 -9.58 -5.02 4.25
C GLY A 116 -9.48 -6.41 3.61
N ILE A 117 -8.72 -6.54 2.52
CA ILE A 117 -8.46 -7.83 1.88
C ILE A 117 -7.72 -8.77 2.85
N GLU A 118 -6.61 -8.35 3.44
CA GLU A 118 -5.83 -9.20 4.35
C GLU A 118 -6.64 -9.62 5.58
N ILE A 119 -7.42 -8.72 6.18
CA ILE A 119 -8.31 -9.06 7.30
C ILE A 119 -9.34 -10.11 6.88
N PHE A 120 -9.99 -9.90 5.72
CA PHE A 120 -10.99 -10.84 5.22
C PHE A 120 -10.39 -12.22 4.94
N LEU A 121 -9.20 -12.23 4.33
CA LEU A 121 -8.45 -13.44 4.01
C LEU A 121 -7.98 -14.18 5.27
N ASP A 122 -7.40 -13.47 6.24
CA ASP A 122 -6.88 -14.07 7.47
C ASP A 122 -8.01 -14.58 8.36
N ILE A 123 -9.10 -13.83 8.59
CA ILE A 123 -10.25 -14.31 9.38
C ILE A 123 -10.80 -15.63 8.82
N LYS A 124 -10.89 -15.75 7.49
CA LYS A 124 -11.35 -16.99 6.83
C LYS A 124 -10.40 -18.17 7.03
N SER A 125 -9.10 -17.91 7.15
CA SER A 125 -8.11 -18.95 7.44
C SER A 125 -8.12 -19.40 8.91
N ILE A 126 -8.44 -18.49 9.83
CA ILE A 126 -8.56 -18.76 11.27
C ILE A 126 -9.68 -19.76 11.53
N ASP A 127 -10.82 -19.61 10.86
CA ASP A 127 -11.98 -20.52 10.95
C ASP A 127 -11.64 -21.98 10.59
N GLN A 128 -10.61 -22.20 9.77
CA GLN A 128 -10.18 -23.54 9.31
C GLN A 128 -9.00 -24.12 10.12
N SER A 129 -8.26 -23.27 10.82
CA SER A 129 -7.03 -23.63 11.53
C SER A 129 -7.18 -23.68 13.04
N PHE A 130 -8.42 -23.85 13.54
CA PHE A 130 -8.69 -24.27 14.90
C PHE A 130 -8.85 -25.80 15.01
N PRO A 131 -7.77 -26.60 14.99
CA PRO A 131 -7.79 -27.88 15.65
C PRO A 131 -7.44 -27.61 17.12
N LEU A 132 -8.42 -27.60 18.03
CA LEU A 132 -8.31 -28.03 19.44
C LEU A 132 -9.51 -27.50 20.23
N ALA A 133 -10.30 -28.42 20.78
CA ALA A 133 -11.53 -28.18 21.50
C ALA A 133 -11.35 -27.54 22.91
N GLU A 134 -10.21 -26.90 23.19
CA GLU A 134 -9.83 -26.48 24.57
C GLU A 134 -9.22 -25.08 24.69
N GLU A 135 -9.25 -24.22 23.65
CA GLU A 135 -8.75 -22.85 23.81
C GLU A 135 -9.77 -21.93 24.48
N THR A 136 -9.32 -21.16 25.47
CA THR A 136 -10.16 -20.18 26.17
C THR A 136 -10.52 -19.02 25.25
N SER A 137 -11.70 -18.43 25.45
CA SER A 137 -12.15 -17.23 24.71
C SER A 137 -11.14 -16.07 24.76
N THR A 138 -10.38 -15.97 25.85
CA THR A 138 -9.31 -14.98 26.01
C THR A 138 -8.14 -15.22 25.05
N TYR A 139 -7.74 -16.48 24.84
CA TYR A 139 -6.67 -16.82 23.91
C TYR A 139 -7.09 -16.52 22.46
N GLN A 140 -8.31 -16.90 22.07
CA GLN A 140 -8.85 -16.60 20.74
C GLN A 140 -8.90 -15.09 20.46
N PHE A 141 -9.35 -14.30 21.45
CA PHE A 141 -9.34 -12.85 21.35
C PHE A 141 -7.92 -12.30 21.19
N GLY A 142 -6.96 -12.77 22.00
CA GLY A 142 -5.56 -12.36 21.90
C GLY A 142 -4.92 -12.71 20.54
N TYR A 143 -5.26 -13.88 20.00
CA TYR A 143 -4.79 -14.31 18.69
C TYR A 143 -5.35 -13.44 17.55
N ILE A 144 -6.67 -13.19 17.53
CA ILE A 144 -7.31 -12.29 16.54
C ILE A 144 -6.70 -10.89 16.63
N LEU A 145 -6.51 -10.37 17.84
CA LEU A 145 -5.91 -9.05 18.05
C LEU A 145 -4.47 -9.03 17.53
N GLY A 146 -3.68 -10.09 17.77
CA GLY A 146 -2.32 -10.23 17.23
C GLY A 146 -2.28 -10.23 15.70
N VAL A 147 -3.21 -10.94 15.05
CA VAL A 147 -3.35 -10.93 13.58
C VAL A 147 -3.68 -9.53 13.06
N LEU A 148 -4.67 -8.85 13.67
CA LEU A 148 -5.04 -7.49 13.29
C LEU A 148 -3.88 -6.50 13.44
N LEU A 149 -3.12 -6.57 14.53
CA LEU A 149 -1.95 -5.72 14.75
C LEU A 149 -0.85 -5.97 13.72
N LYS A 150 -0.61 -7.24 13.36
CA LYS A 150 0.37 -7.60 12.32
C LYS A 150 -0.01 -6.99 10.97
N ILE A 151 -1.27 -7.14 10.56
CA ILE A 151 -1.79 -6.56 9.30
C ILE A 151 -1.63 -5.04 9.33
N LEU A 152 -2.10 -4.38 10.40
CA LEU A 152 -1.99 -2.92 10.52
C LEU A 152 -0.53 -2.45 10.45
N TYR A 153 0.39 -3.12 11.14
CA TYR A 153 1.81 -2.75 11.14
C TYR A 153 2.44 -2.78 9.74
N GLN A 154 2.03 -3.72 8.89
CA GLN A 154 2.51 -3.85 7.53
C GLN A 154 2.09 -2.65 6.64
N TRP A 155 0.88 -2.13 6.83
CA TRP A 155 0.30 -1.09 5.96
C TRP A 155 0.36 0.34 6.55
N ILE A 156 0.61 0.48 7.86
CA ILE A 156 0.82 1.79 8.53
C ILE A 156 1.83 2.67 7.79
N PRO A 157 3.00 2.20 7.33
CA PRO A 157 3.95 3.05 6.61
C PRO A 157 3.36 3.72 5.37
N LEU A 158 2.49 3.03 4.63
CA LEU A 158 1.83 3.59 3.45
C LEU A 158 0.72 4.57 3.82
N LEU A 159 -0.05 4.29 4.88
CA LEU A 159 -1.04 5.24 5.41
C LEU A 159 -0.39 6.55 5.88
N VAL A 160 0.73 6.43 6.60
CA VAL A 160 1.54 7.58 7.05
C VAL A 160 2.07 8.35 5.86
N LEU A 161 2.64 7.66 4.86
CA LEU A 161 3.14 8.31 3.65
C LEU A 161 2.02 9.05 2.90
N GLY A 162 0.87 8.41 2.71
CA GLY A 162 -0.28 9.02 2.03
C GLY A 162 -0.76 10.28 2.77
N THR A 163 -0.83 10.21 4.11
CA THR A 163 -1.21 11.36 4.95
C THR A 163 -0.21 12.50 4.84
N ILE A 164 1.09 12.20 4.94
CA ILE A 164 2.15 13.20 4.77
C ILE A 164 2.07 13.85 3.38
N THR A 165 1.81 13.05 2.35
CA THR A 165 1.67 13.54 0.97
C THR A 165 0.49 14.51 0.84
N LEU A 166 -0.64 14.24 1.50
CA LEU A 166 -1.78 15.15 1.56
C LEU A 166 -1.46 16.44 2.32
N ILE A 167 -0.76 16.35 3.46
CA ILE A 167 -0.31 17.54 4.21
C ILE A 167 0.55 18.43 3.31
N PHE A 168 1.47 17.84 2.53
CA PHE A 168 2.26 18.61 1.57
C PHE A 168 1.43 19.22 0.45
N ALA A 169 0.40 18.54 -0.04
CA ALA A 169 -0.51 19.11 -1.02
C ALA A 169 -1.17 20.39 -0.47
N GLU A 170 -1.75 20.33 0.72
CA GLU A 170 -2.40 21.48 1.39
C GLU A 170 -1.42 22.64 1.63
N LEU A 171 -0.17 22.34 2.00
CA LEU A 171 0.88 23.36 2.15
C LEU A 171 1.23 24.02 0.81
N ILE A 172 1.29 23.25 -0.27
CA ILE A 172 1.54 23.79 -1.61
C ILE A 172 0.37 24.66 -2.08
N GLU A 173 -0.88 24.26 -1.83
CA GLU A 173 -2.06 25.04 -2.18
C GLU A 173 -2.04 26.41 -1.50
N LYS A 174 -1.80 26.44 -0.18
CA LYS A 174 -1.66 27.70 0.57
C LYS A 174 -0.47 28.53 0.10
N GLY A 175 0.63 27.89 -0.27
CA GLY A 175 1.79 28.59 -0.83
C GLY A 175 1.51 29.18 -2.22
N THR A 176 0.72 28.50 -3.05
CA THR A 176 0.31 29.02 -4.37
C THR A 176 -0.58 30.23 -4.26
N THR A 177 -1.55 30.23 -3.33
CA THR A 177 -2.42 31.39 -3.11
C THR A 177 -1.61 32.58 -2.61
N LEU A 178 -0.72 32.38 -1.63
CA LEU A 178 0.15 33.43 -1.11
C LEU A 178 1.07 34.03 -2.20
N LYS A 179 1.62 33.18 -3.08
CA LYS A 179 2.44 33.65 -4.20
C LYS A 179 1.61 34.49 -5.17
N SER A 180 0.41 34.03 -5.53
CA SER A 180 -0.50 34.76 -6.40
C SER A 180 -0.89 36.12 -5.81
N ASP A 181 -1.18 36.19 -4.51
CA ASP A 181 -1.56 37.44 -3.85
C ASP A 181 -0.39 38.44 -3.81
N ASN A 182 0.83 37.96 -3.60
CA ASN A 182 2.04 38.77 -3.54
C ASN A 182 2.47 39.27 -4.94
N ASP A 183 2.32 38.43 -5.97
CA ASP A 183 2.57 38.81 -7.38
C ASP A 183 1.53 39.83 -7.91
N LEU A 184 0.37 39.97 -7.26
CA LEU A 184 -0.66 40.96 -7.59
C LEU A 184 -0.49 42.30 -6.85
N THR A 185 0.36 42.35 -5.81
CA THR A 185 0.55 43.53 -4.95
C THR A 185 1.87 44.28 -5.18
N ILE A 186 2.81 43.69 -5.93
CA ILE A 186 4.10 44.29 -6.32
C ILE A 186 4.08 44.62 -7.82
#